data_AF-A0A8E0V0L9-F1
#
_entry.id   AF-A0A8E0V0L9-F1
#
_cell.length_a   1.000
_cell.length_b   1.000
_cell.length_c   1.000
_cell.angle_alpha   90.00
_cell.angle_beta   90.00
_cell.angle_gamma   90.00
#
_symmetry.space_group_name_H-M   'P 1'
#
loop_
_entity.id
_entity.type
_entity.pdbx_description
1 polymer ?
#
loop_
_entity_poly.entity_id
_entity_poly.type
_entity_poly.pdbx_seq_one_letter_code
_entity_poly.pdbx_strand_id
1 'polypeptide(L)'
;MIEQLITQEEYDWIWWIDYDTLITNTDTKLENLIDDSLASVSAPDRINFLLTPDCFNLNAGSMLLRSSSKVIEFLSRVKTCRYDPLPGLNDNPSEQDCMLQLIKENRHDEEEQVLFIPQWKMNAFPEEILCYDQDNRKWEPGMFVVHFAGAWAHMPNRTDAKADLFEKYYFLIDHERDALLDQSQAP
;
A
#
# COMPACT_ATOMS: atom_id res chain seq x y z
N MET A 1 -0.52 13.73 -11.26
CA MET A 1 -1.74 12.90 -11.23
C MET A 1 -2.48 13.09 -9.91
N ILE A 2 -1.96 12.64 -8.75
CA ILE A 2 -2.65 12.78 -7.45
C ILE A 2 -3.06 14.25 -7.19
N GLU A 3 -2.13 15.21 -7.32
CA GLU A 3 -2.42 16.63 -7.11
C GLU A 3 -3.60 17.14 -7.97
N GLN A 4 -3.71 16.67 -9.23
CA GLN A 4 -4.81 17.06 -10.11
C GLN A 4 -6.15 16.50 -9.62
N LEU A 5 -6.17 15.24 -9.17
CA LEU A 5 -7.37 14.61 -8.59
C LEU A 5 -7.81 15.33 -7.31
N ILE A 6 -6.85 15.75 -6.46
CA ILE A 6 -7.16 16.51 -5.25
C ILE A 6 -7.82 17.84 -5.60
N THR A 7 -7.27 18.58 -6.59
CA THR A 7 -7.82 19.88 -6.99
C THR A 7 -9.21 19.83 -7.64
N GLN A 8 -9.69 18.64 -8.03
CA GLN A 8 -11.06 18.49 -8.55
C GLN A 8 -12.12 18.53 -7.44
N GLU A 9 -11.74 18.26 -6.19
CA GLU A 9 -12.66 18.22 -5.04
C GLU A 9 -13.83 17.21 -5.20
N GLU A 10 -13.65 16.18 -6.04
CA GLU A 10 -14.68 15.15 -6.32
C GLU A 10 -14.51 13.88 -5.48
N TYR A 11 -13.35 13.68 -4.84
CA TYR A 11 -13.00 12.46 -4.12
C TYR A 11 -12.69 12.78 -2.66
N ASP A 12 -13.13 11.96 -1.71
CA ASP A 12 -12.71 12.07 -0.30
C ASP A 12 -11.34 11.44 -0.07
N TRP A 13 -11.11 10.30 -0.73
CA TRP A 13 -9.90 9.50 -0.66
C TRP A 13 -9.45 9.09 -2.06
N ILE A 14 -8.14 9.05 -2.27
CA ILE A 14 -7.47 8.59 -3.47
C ILE A 14 -6.61 7.41 -3.06
N TRP A 15 -6.83 6.26 -3.68
CA TRP A 15 -5.98 5.09 -3.48
C TRP A 15 -4.88 5.05 -4.54
N TRP A 16 -3.63 5.23 -4.13
CA TRP A 16 -2.48 4.91 -4.95
C TRP A 16 -2.12 3.45 -4.76
N ILE A 17 -1.99 2.70 -5.85
CA ILE A 17 -1.59 1.30 -5.80
C ILE A 17 -0.68 0.98 -6.99
N ASP A 18 0.39 0.23 -6.72
CA ASP A 18 1.35 -0.19 -7.73
C ASP A 18 0.76 -1.27 -8.64
N TYR A 19 1.25 -1.34 -9.87
CA TYR A 19 0.73 -2.24 -10.91
C TYR A 19 1.01 -3.72 -10.64
N ASP A 20 1.92 -4.03 -9.70
CA ASP A 20 2.28 -5.38 -9.29
C ASP A 20 1.51 -5.84 -8.05
N THR A 21 0.25 -5.42 -7.99
CA THR A 21 -0.73 -5.82 -6.98
C THR A 21 -1.92 -6.53 -7.62
N LEU A 22 -2.62 -7.33 -6.82
CA LEU A 22 -3.93 -7.89 -7.15
C LEU A 22 -4.91 -7.62 -6.01
N ILE A 23 -6.10 -7.14 -6.36
CA ILE A 23 -7.25 -7.13 -5.44
C ILE A 23 -7.80 -8.56 -5.40
N THR A 24 -7.72 -9.21 -4.24
CA THR A 24 -8.04 -10.63 -4.06
C THR A 24 -9.33 -10.88 -3.30
N ASN A 25 -9.86 -9.88 -2.58
CA ASN A 25 -11.16 -9.95 -1.94
C ASN A 25 -12.05 -8.83 -2.48
N THR A 26 -13.06 -9.19 -3.28
CA THR A 26 -14.01 -8.24 -3.87
C THR A 26 -15.31 -8.12 -3.10
N ASP A 27 -15.52 -8.97 -2.09
CA ASP A 27 -16.69 -8.92 -1.20
C ASP A 27 -16.57 -7.79 -0.16
N THR A 28 -15.35 -7.34 0.11
CA THR A 28 -15.07 -6.25 1.06
C THR A 28 -15.01 -4.92 0.35
N LYS A 29 -15.72 -3.93 0.89
CA LYS A 29 -15.66 -2.54 0.42
C LYS A 29 -14.38 -1.86 0.89
N LEU A 30 -13.76 -1.06 0.03
CA LEU A 30 -12.60 -0.24 0.40
C LEU A 30 -12.96 0.76 1.51
N GLU A 31 -14.18 1.27 1.50
CA GLU A 31 -14.73 2.18 2.50
C GLU A 31 -14.73 1.54 3.90
N ASN A 32 -15.05 0.24 4.01
CA ASN A 32 -14.99 -0.46 5.28
C ASN A 32 -13.56 -0.47 5.84
N LEU A 33 -12.55 -0.65 4.99
CA LEU A 33 -11.15 -0.60 5.41
C LEU A 33 -10.76 0.77 5.98
N ILE A 34 -11.22 1.84 5.34
CA ILE A 34 -10.98 3.22 5.77
C ILE A 34 -11.69 3.46 7.12
N ASP A 35 -12.98 3.15 7.19
CA ASP A 35 -13.80 3.36 8.39
C ASP A 35 -13.26 2.55 9.58
N ASP A 36 -12.96 1.27 9.39
CA ASP A 36 -12.41 0.39 10.42
C ASP A 36 -11.04 0.87 10.91
N SER A 37 -10.23 1.42 10.00
CA SER A 37 -8.91 1.97 10.37
C SER A 37 -9.03 3.25 11.19
N LEU A 38 -10.02 4.08 10.89
CA LEU A 38 -10.23 5.37 11.56
C LEU A 38 -11.06 5.24 12.86
N ALA A 39 -11.81 4.16 13.05
CA ALA A 39 -12.76 4.00 14.15
C ALA A 39 -12.15 4.16 15.56
N SER A 40 -10.88 3.82 15.75
CA SER A 40 -10.18 3.93 17.03
C SER A 40 -9.33 5.20 17.19
N VAL A 41 -9.29 6.07 16.18
CA VAL A 41 -8.49 7.30 16.20
C VAL A 41 -9.28 8.41 16.89
N SER A 42 -8.64 9.17 17.79
CA SER A 42 -9.30 10.24 18.55
C SER A 42 -9.66 11.47 17.71
N ALA A 43 -8.92 11.72 16.63
CA ALA A 43 -9.13 12.82 15.70
C ALA A 43 -9.01 12.33 14.24
N PRO A 44 -9.97 11.53 13.74
CA PRO A 44 -9.88 10.89 12.41
C PRO A 44 -9.83 11.90 11.26
N ASP A 45 -10.39 13.10 11.45
CA ASP A 45 -10.36 14.18 10.45
C ASP A 45 -8.96 14.79 10.25
N ARG A 46 -8.02 14.56 11.20
CA ARG A 46 -6.62 14.99 11.04
C ARG A 46 -5.81 14.03 10.17
N ILE A 47 -6.27 12.79 10.03
CA ILE A 47 -5.56 11.77 9.25
C ILE A 47 -5.76 12.03 7.77
N ASN A 48 -4.66 12.30 7.08
CA ASN A 48 -4.59 12.51 5.63
C ASN A 48 -3.97 11.31 4.89
N PHE A 49 -3.28 10.42 5.59
CA PHE A 49 -2.64 9.24 4.99
C PHE A 49 -2.96 8.00 5.80
N LEU A 50 -3.41 6.94 5.12
CA LEU A 50 -3.28 5.58 5.62
C LEU A 50 -2.10 4.95 4.90
N LEU A 51 -1.11 4.49 5.66
CA LEU A 51 0.11 3.88 5.16
C LEU A 51 0.30 2.51 5.81
N THR A 52 1.08 1.65 5.17
CA THR A 52 1.47 0.36 5.73
C THR A 52 2.98 0.32 5.94
N PRO A 53 3.47 -0.17 7.09
CA PRO A 53 4.87 -0.54 7.21
C PRO A 53 5.14 -1.87 6.47
N ASP A 54 6.39 -2.10 6.14
CA ASP A 54 6.95 -3.40 5.76
C ASP A 54 8.29 -3.58 6.51
N CYS A 55 9.17 -4.47 6.05
CA CYS A 55 10.49 -4.64 6.66
C CYS A 55 11.41 -3.40 6.55
N PHE A 56 11.02 -2.37 5.78
CA PHE A 56 11.67 -1.06 5.68
C PHE A 56 10.92 0.07 6.40
N ASN A 57 9.90 -0.27 7.21
CA ASN A 57 9.06 0.64 8.01
C ASN A 57 8.04 1.49 7.21
N LEU A 58 8.01 1.41 5.89
CA LEU A 58 6.99 2.02 5.04
C LEU A 58 7.02 1.30 3.71
N ASN A 59 5.86 0.97 3.17
CA ASN A 59 5.72 0.60 1.77
C ASN A 59 4.78 1.59 1.05
N ALA A 60 5.29 2.27 0.03
CA ALA A 60 4.54 3.27 -0.72
C ALA A 60 3.74 2.69 -1.91
N GLY A 61 3.78 1.37 -2.14
CA GLY A 61 3.08 0.75 -3.26
C GLY A 61 1.59 0.51 -3.05
N SER A 62 1.06 0.79 -1.86
CA SER A 62 -0.38 0.86 -1.60
C SER A 62 -0.65 1.87 -0.48
N MET A 63 -1.21 3.03 -0.84
CA MET A 63 -1.41 4.16 0.06
C MET A 63 -2.76 4.81 -0.17
N LEU A 64 -3.50 5.10 0.89
CA LEU A 64 -4.71 5.92 0.81
C LEU A 64 -4.39 7.35 1.23
N LEU A 65 -4.74 8.30 0.37
CA LEU A 65 -4.49 9.72 0.55
C LEU A 65 -5.82 10.46 0.59
N ARG A 66 -6.05 11.26 1.62
CA ARG A 66 -7.22 12.13 1.69
C ARG A 66 -7.10 13.25 0.65
N SER A 67 -8.21 13.63 0.03
CA SER A 67 -8.23 14.79 -0.85
C SER A 67 -8.15 16.08 -0.03
N SER A 68 -6.92 16.56 0.17
CA SER A 68 -6.62 17.69 1.06
C SER A 68 -5.43 18.48 0.54
N SER A 69 -5.44 19.80 0.72
CA SER A 69 -4.30 20.66 0.42
C SER A 69 -3.06 20.27 1.22
N LYS A 70 -3.23 19.66 2.41
CA LYS A 70 -2.13 19.12 3.22
C LYS A 70 -1.39 17.98 2.53
N VAL A 71 -2.10 17.14 1.79
CA VAL A 71 -1.47 16.09 0.98
C VAL A 71 -0.65 16.71 -0.15
N ILE A 72 -1.13 17.76 -0.81
CA ILE A 72 -0.37 18.47 -1.85
C ILE A 72 0.92 19.08 -1.26
N GLU A 73 0.82 19.76 -0.12
CA GLU A 73 1.98 20.32 0.58
C GLU A 73 3.02 19.25 0.93
N PHE A 74 2.58 18.10 1.44
CA PHE A 74 3.46 16.98 1.79
C PHE A 74 4.12 16.36 0.54
N LEU A 75 3.33 16.05 -0.50
CA LEU A 75 3.86 15.47 -1.75
C LEU A 75 4.84 16.42 -2.45
N SER A 76 4.64 17.74 -2.35
CA SER A 76 5.62 18.72 -2.83
C SER A 76 6.96 18.59 -2.08
N ARG A 77 6.94 18.38 -0.76
CA ARG A 77 8.18 18.19 0.03
C ARG A 77 8.85 16.85 -0.29
N VAL A 78 8.07 15.78 -0.49
CA VAL A 78 8.60 14.47 -0.93
C VAL A 78 9.31 14.62 -2.27
N LYS A 79 8.70 15.32 -3.24
CA LYS A 79 9.33 15.64 -4.53
C LYS A 79 10.62 16.45 -4.37
N THR A 80 10.64 17.47 -3.52
CA THR A 80 11.85 18.24 -3.24
C THR A 80 12.96 17.35 -2.68
N CYS A 81 12.65 16.49 -1.71
CA CYS A 81 13.61 15.55 -1.12
C CYS A 81 14.25 14.60 -2.16
N ARG A 82 13.55 14.26 -3.26
CA ARG A 82 14.13 13.45 -4.35
C ARG A 82 15.28 14.15 -5.08
N TYR A 83 15.29 15.48 -5.11
CA TYR A 83 16.31 16.29 -5.80
C TYR A 83 17.30 16.95 -4.85
N ASP A 84 16.88 17.23 -3.62
CA ASP A 84 17.67 17.81 -2.53
C ASP A 84 17.48 16.94 -1.28
N PRO A 85 18.22 15.82 -1.16
CA PRO A 85 18.02 14.83 -0.11
C PRO A 85 18.14 15.41 1.29
N LEU A 86 17.22 14.99 2.17
CA LEU A 86 17.26 15.35 3.58
C LEU A 86 18.48 14.72 4.28
N PRO A 87 18.99 15.34 5.35
CA PRO A 87 20.09 14.78 6.13
C PRO A 87 19.81 13.35 6.60
N GLY A 88 20.74 12.44 6.37
CA GLY A 88 20.61 11.02 6.74
C GLY A 88 20.08 10.12 5.63
N LEU A 89 19.65 10.68 4.49
CA LEU A 89 19.35 9.94 3.28
C LEU A 89 20.58 9.80 2.38
N ASN A 90 20.52 8.84 1.46
CA ASN A 90 21.54 8.69 0.41
C ASN A 90 21.38 9.76 -0.69
N ASP A 91 22.31 9.83 -1.63
CA ASP A 91 22.31 10.84 -2.71
C ASP A 91 21.14 10.70 -3.72
N ASN A 92 20.40 9.59 -3.69
CA ASN A 92 19.27 9.31 -4.60
C ASN A 92 18.16 8.54 -3.86
N PRO A 93 17.52 9.14 -2.86
CA PRO A 93 16.58 8.46 -1.98
C PRO A 93 15.32 8.11 -2.72
N SER A 94 14.70 6.96 -2.50
CA SER A 94 13.40 6.67 -3.12
C SER A 94 12.30 7.62 -2.63
N GLU A 95 11.14 7.64 -3.31
CA GLU A 95 9.97 8.40 -2.83
C GLU A 95 9.57 7.95 -1.42
N GLN A 96 9.60 6.64 -1.18
CA GLN A 96 9.35 6.00 0.10
C GLN A 96 10.35 6.45 1.19
N ASP A 97 11.65 6.51 0.87
CA ASP A 97 12.66 7.00 1.81
C ASP A 97 12.39 8.45 2.23
N CYS A 98 12.04 9.31 1.26
CA CYS A 98 11.69 10.70 1.50
C CYS A 98 10.43 10.85 2.34
N MET A 99 9.38 10.08 2.05
CA MET A 99 8.14 10.07 2.85
C MET A 99 8.44 9.70 4.31
N LEU A 100 9.14 8.58 4.51
CA LEU A 100 9.47 8.08 5.85
C LEU A 100 10.32 9.09 6.63
N GLN A 101 11.29 9.74 5.96
CA GLN A 101 12.13 10.75 6.59
C GLN A 101 11.33 12.00 7.00
N LEU A 102 10.46 12.52 6.12
CA LEU A 102 9.62 13.67 6.44
C LEU A 102 8.68 13.39 7.62
N ILE A 103 8.10 12.18 7.67
CA ILE A 103 7.28 11.75 8.80
C ILE A 103 8.10 11.72 10.09
N LYS A 104 9.30 11.13 10.06
CA LYS A 104 10.19 11.04 11.24
C LYS A 104 10.70 12.39 11.73
N GLU A 105 10.99 13.32 10.82
CA GLU A 105 11.42 14.66 11.19
C GLU A 105 10.28 15.50 11.74
N ASN A 106 9.04 15.20 11.34
CA ASN A 106 7.80 15.77 11.86
C ASN A 106 7.82 17.30 11.97
N ARG A 107 8.43 17.99 11.00
CA ARG A 107 8.61 19.45 11.05
C ARG A 107 7.33 20.24 10.79
N HIS A 108 6.32 19.60 10.20
CA HIS A 108 5.04 20.19 9.84
C HIS A 108 3.87 19.31 10.33
N ASP A 109 4.04 18.67 11.49
CA ASP A 109 3.04 17.81 12.12
C ASP A 109 2.62 16.64 11.22
N GLU A 110 3.56 16.08 10.44
CA GLU A 110 3.35 14.90 9.61
C GLU A 110 2.85 13.69 10.40
N GLU A 111 3.37 13.46 11.62
CA GLU A 111 2.97 12.30 12.44
C GLU A 111 1.50 12.36 12.86
N GLU A 112 0.94 13.56 13.06
CA GLU A 112 -0.49 13.72 13.37
C GLU A 112 -1.41 13.47 12.17
N GLN A 113 -0.84 13.41 10.97
CA GLN A 113 -1.57 13.27 9.71
C GLN A 113 -1.50 11.86 9.13
N VAL A 114 -0.68 10.99 9.71
CA VAL A 114 -0.43 9.64 9.20
C VAL A 114 -0.98 8.62 10.19
N LEU A 115 -1.71 7.64 9.66
CA LEU A 115 -2.04 6.42 10.37
C LEU A 115 -1.35 5.25 9.70
N PHE A 116 -0.41 4.62 10.41
CA PHE A 116 0.13 3.33 10.01
C PHE A 116 -0.87 2.23 10.40
N ILE A 117 -1.37 1.51 9.40
CA ILE A 117 -2.24 0.35 9.60
C ILE A 117 -1.45 -0.93 9.31
N PRO A 118 -1.86 -2.09 9.83
CA PRO A 118 -1.18 -3.35 9.56
C PRO A 118 -1.01 -3.62 8.06
N GLN A 119 0.16 -4.12 7.65
CA GLN A 119 0.50 -4.37 6.26
C GLN A 119 -0.54 -5.23 5.55
N TRP A 120 -1.02 -6.28 6.24
CA TRP A 120 -1.98 -7.24 5.69
C TRP A 120 -3.36 -6.65 5.35
N LYS A 121 -3.69 -5.43 5.82
CA LYS A 121 -4.99 -4.80 5.52
C LYS A 121 -5.11 -4.36 4.07
N MET A 122 -4.08 -3.74 3.50
CA MET A 122 -4.14 -3.18 2.13
C MET A 122 -2.85 -3.33 1.31
N ASN A 123 -1.84 -4.03 1.84
CA ASN A 123 -0.54 -4.14 1.21
C ASN A 123 0.16 -5.47 1.56
N ALA A 124 -0.61 -6.56 1.65
CA ALA A 124 -0.11 -7.83 2.15
C ALA A 124 0.89 -8.46 1.17
N PHE A 125 1.99 -9.01 1.68
CA PHE A 125 2.99 -9.67 0.85
C PHE A 125 2.79 -11.20 0.84
N PRO A 126 2.98 -11.86 -0.30
CA PRO A 126 2.90 -13.31 -0.38
C PRO A 126 4.05 -14.00 0.39
N GLU A 127 3.99 -15.32 0.52
CA GLU A 127 5.03 -16.10 1.21
C GLU A 127 6.42 -16.04 0.55
N GLU A 128 6.45 -15.74 -0.75
CA GLU A 128 7.68 -15.57 -1.52
C GLU A 128 8.41 -14.27 -1.16
N ILE A 129 7.69 -13.25 -0.69
CA ILE A 129 8.22 -11.92 -0.41
C ILE A 129 8.31 -11.77 1.11
N LEU A 130 9.42 -12.28 1.65
CA LEU A 130 9.71 -12.32 3.09
C LEU A 130 10.12 -10.94 3.65
N CYS A 131 9.24 -9.96 3.53
CA CYS A 131 9.41 -8.59 4.01
C CYS A 131 8.14 -8.12 4.72
N TYR A 132 7.87 -8.71 5.88
CA TYR A 132 6.68 -8.42 6.66
C TYR A 132 6.89 -7.29 7.66
N ASP A 133 5.80 -6.64 8.05
CA ASP A 133 5.78 -5.76 9.21
C ASP A 133 5.89 -6.53 10.55
N GLN A 134 5.67 -5.82 11.66
CA GLN A 134 5.74 -6.38 13.01
C GLN A 134 4.71 -7.49 13.29
N ASP A 135 3.60 -7.56 12.53
CA ASP A 135 2.61 -8.63 12.67
C ASP A 135 3.14 -9.95 12.07
N ASN A 136 4.21 -9.88 11.27
CA ASN A 136 4.88 -11.01 10.64
C ASN A 136 3.90 -11.94 9.90
N ARG A 137 2.96 -11.33 9.17
CA ARG A 137 1.85 -12.02 8.52
C ARG A 137 1.98 -11.94 7.01
N LYS A 138 2.06 -13.11 6.38
CA LYS A 138 1.93 -13.24 4.92
C LYS A 138 0.48 -13.05 4.48
N TRP A 139 0.29 -12.79 3.19
CA TRP A 139 -1.01 -12.81 2.55
C TRP A 139 -1.69 -14.18 2.76
N GLU A 140 -2.99 -14.14 3.06
CA GLU A 140 -3.86 -15.30 3.20
C GLU A 140 -5.18 -15.06 2.45
N PRO A 141 -5.87 -16.13 2.00
CA PRO A 141 -7.18 -15.99 1.35
C PRO A 141 -8.17 -15.17 2.19
N GLY A 142 -8.87 -14.25 1.53
CA GLY A 142 -9.78 -13.29 2.17
C GLY A 142 -9.14 -11.96 2.55
N MET A 143 -7.82 -11.79 2.44
CA MET A 143 -7.19 -10.47 2.51
C MET A 143 -7.49 -9.64 1.25
N PHE A 144 -7.48 -8.32 1.40
CA PHE A 144 -7.95 -7.39 0.38
C PHE A 144 -7.06 -7.33 -0.85
N VAL A 145 -5.75 -7.17 -0.65
CA VAL A 145 -4.75 -7.06 -1.72
C VAL A 145 -3.56 -7.94 -1.42
N VAL A 146 -3.01 -8.57 -2.46
CA VAL A 146 -1.64 -9.10 -2.47
C VAL A 146 -0.74 -8.18 -3.31
N HIS A 147 0.43 -7.84 -2.79
CA HIS A 147 1.42 -7.00 -3.45
C HIS A 147 2.72 -7.77 -3.69
N PHE A 148 3.16 -7.80 -4.95
CA PHE A 148 4.37 -8.48 -5.41
C PHE A 148 5.63 -7.59 -5.35
N ALA A 149 5.74 -6.78 -4.30
CA ALA A 149 6.79 -5.79 -4.10
C ALA A 149 8.18 -6.41 -4.18
N GLY A 150 8.99 -5.95 -5.14
CA GLY A 150 10.38 -6.43 -5.26
C GLY A 150 10.50 -7.92 -5.57
N ALA A 151 9.51 -8.56 -6.21
CA ALA A 151 9.51 -9.98 -6.55
C ALA A 151 10.84 -10.47 -7.17
N TRP A 152 11.45 -9.65 -8.03
CA TRP A 152 12.75 -9.94 -8.66
C TRP A 152 13.89 -10.15 -7.65
N ALA A 153 13.88 -9.45 -6.51
CA ALA A 153 14.90 -9.54 -5.47
C ALA A 153 14.67 -10.76 -4.57
N HIS A 154 13.41 -11.12 -4.33
CA HIS A 154 13.03 -12.23 -3.47
C HIS A 154 13.04 -13.59 -4.20
N MET A 155 12.90 -13.59 -5.52
CA MET A 155 12.90 -14.79 -6.37
C MET A 155 13.99 -14.69 -7.45
N PRO A 156 15.29 -14.58 -7.09
CA PRO A 156 16.37 -14.22 -8.02
C PRO A 156 16.66 -15.27 -9.10
N ASN A 157 16.13 -16.49 -8.92
CA ASN A 157 16.30 -17.59 -9.89
C ASN A 157 15.17 -17.65 -10.94
N ARG A 158 14.24 -16.70 -10.92
CA ARG A 158 13.12 -16.64 -11.86
C ARG A 158 13.39 -15.61 -12.95
N THR A 159 13.05 -15.95 -14.18
CA THR A 159 13.21 -15.02 -15.32
C THR A 159 12.24 -13.85 -15.22
N ASP A 160 11.00 -14.12 -14.81
CA ASP A 160 10.00 -13.10 -14.54
C ASP A 160 9.24 -13.47 -13.26
N ALA A 161 9.87 -13.19 -12.12
CA ALA A 161 9.32 -13.46 -10.80
C ALA A 161 7.92 -12.86 -10.60
N LYS A 162 7.65 -11.71 -11.23
CA LYS A 162 6.37 -11.01 -11.11
C LYS A 162 5.29 -11.77 -11.87
N ALA A 163 5.52 -12.12 -13.13
CA ALA A 163 4.60 -12.92 -13.92
C ALA A 163 4.28 -14.26 -13.23
N ASP A 164 5.30 -14.92 -12.68
CA ASP A 164 5.12 -16.17 -11.93
C ASP A 164 4.19 -16.01 -10.71
N LEU A 165 4.29 -14.90 -9.99
CA LEU A 165 3.42 -14.60 -8.86
C LEU A 165 2.00 -14.25 -9.33
N PHE A 166 1.86 -13.44 -10.38
CA PHE A 166 0.53 -13.20 -10.98
C PHE A 166 -0.14 -14.52 -11.35
N GLU A 167 0.54 -15.42 -12.07
CA GLU A 167 -0.01 -16.74 -12.43
C GLU A 167 -0.40 -17.58 -11.20
N LYS A 168 0.43 -17.57 -10.14
CA LYS A 168 0.14 -18.32 -8.91
C LYS A 168 -1.10 -17.79 -8.18
N TYR A 169 -1.23 -16.47 -8.04
CA TYR A 169 -2.25 -15.84 -7.20
C TYR A 169 -3.51 -15.42 -7.98
N TYR A 170 -3.48 -15.41 -9.33
CA TYR A 170 -4.62 -15.03 -10.17
C TYR A 170 -5.88 -15.84 -9.89
N PHE A 171 -5.75 -17.16 -9.72
CA PHE A 171 -6.87 -18.07 -9.44
C PHE A 171 -7.55 -17.85 -8.08
N LEU A 172 -6.95 -17.01 -7.23
CA LEU A 172 -7.46 -16.69 -5.89
C LEU A 172 -8.32 -15.41 -5.88
N ILE A 173 -8.49 -14.76 -7.04
CA ILE A 173 -9.50 -13.73 -7.22
C ILE A 173 -10.88 -14.41 -7.18
N ASP A 174 -11.76 -13.94 -6.31
CA ASP A 174 -13.03 -14.54 -5.83
C ASP A 174 -14.00 -15.14 -6.89
N HIS A 175 -13.75 -15.01 -8.19
CA HIS A 175 -14.61 -15.55 -9.25
C HIS A 175 -14.11 -16.81 -9.97
N GLU A 176 -12.85 -17.23 -9.79
CA GLU A 176 -12.38 -18.48 -10.42
C GLU A 176 -12.43 -19.69 -9.47
N ARG A 177 -12.47 -19.46 -8.15
CA ARG A 177 -12.53 -20.54 -7.16
C ARG A 177 -13.84 -21.32 -7.25
N ASP A 178 -14.97 -20.63 -7.39
CA ASP A 178 -16.29 -21.28 -7.48
C ASP A 178 -16.48 -21.97 -8.83
N ALA A 179 -15.98 -21.39 -9.93
CA ALA A 179 -16.06 -22.00 -11.26
C ALA A 179 -15.25 -23.31 -11.40
N LEU A 180 -14.12 -23.43 -10.68
CA LEU A 180 -13.29 -24.65 -10.68
C LEU A 180 -13.82 -25.72 -9.72
N LEU A 181 -14.38 -25.32 -8.57
CA LEU A 181 -15.06 -26.25 -7.66
C LEU A 181 -16.29 -26.87 -8.32
N ASP A 182 -17.04 -26.09 -9.10
CA ASP A 182 -18.22 -26.59 -9.84
C ASP A 182 -17.82 -27.54 -10.98
N GLN A 183 -16.69 -27.29 -11.67
CA GLN A 183 -16.14 -28.23 -12.69
C GLN A 183 -15.58 -29.53 -12.09
N SER A 184 -15.13 -29.51 -10.84
CA SER A 184 -14.66 -30.71 -10.12
C SER A 184 -15.81 -31.59 -9.58
N GLN A 185 -17.05 -31.10 -9.64
CA GLN A 185 -18.26 -31.82 -9.25
C GLN A 185 -19.14 -32.24 -10.44
N ALA A 186 -18.71 -32.01 -11.68
CA ALA A 186 -19.37 -32.56 -12.85
C ALA A 186 -19.10 -34.07 -12.98
N PRO A 187 -20.13 -34.92 -13.14
CA PRO A 187 -20.02 -36.39 -13.14
C PRO A 187 -19.28 -36.96 -14.37
#